data_AF-A0A917IF77-F1
#
_entry.id   AF-A0A917IF77-F1
#
_cell.length_a   1.000
_cell.length_b   1.000
_cell.length_c   1.000
_cell.angle_alpha   90.00
_cell.angle_beta   90.00
_cell.angle_gamma   90.00
#
_symmetry.space_group_name_H-M   'P 1'
#
loop_
_entity.id
_entity.type
_entity.pdbx_description
1 polymer ?
#
loop_
_entity_poly.entity_id
_entity_poly.type
_entity_poly.pdbx_seq_one_letter_code
_entity_poly.pdbx_strand_id
1 'polypeptide(L)'
;MSDSQRGNATHGPRMDEQLEQETRGMVQGHGAPHAEPFREAEPLPDDTDAPDVERAFRHDVPAGSETLEDSQPPRGDDVKGDDADG
;
A
#
# COMPACT_ATOMS: atom_id res chain seq x y z
N MET A 1 -28.12 -43.96 11.37
CA MET A 1 -27.06 -43.46 10.48
C MET A 1 -26.93 -41.97 10.78
N SER A 2 -25.90 -41.54 11.50
CA SER A 2 -25.72 -40.10 11.81
C SER A 2 -24.91 -39.47 10.69
N ASP A 3 -25.56 -38.56 10.00
CA ASP A 3 -24.97 -37.64 9.04
C ASP A 3 -23.72 -36.96 9.60
N SER A 4 -22.60 -37.12 8.88
CA SER A 4 -21.68 -36.02 8.65
C SER A 4 -21.03 -35.40 9.90
N GLN A 5 -20.19 -36.16 10.60
CA GLN A 5 -19.03 -35.57 11.29
C GLN A 5 -18.10 -34.98 10.21
N ARG A 6 -18.43 -33.81 9.67
CA ARG A 6 -17.54 -32.98 8.84
C ARG A 6 -16.48 -32.36 9.74
N GLY A 7 -15.64 -33.20 10.33
CA GLY A 7 -14.40 -32.81 11.00
C GLY A 7 -13.29 -33.63 10.38
N ASN A 8 -12.30 -32.97 9.79
CA ASN A 8 -11.16 -33.62 9.19
C ASN A 8 -10.39 -34.39 10.28
N ALA A 9 -10.58 -35.70 10.40
CA ALA A 9 -9.88 -36.51 11.41
C ALA A 9 -8.35 -36.56 11.21
N THR A 10 -7.81 -35.99 10.12
CA THR A 10 -6.36 -35.91 9.87
C THR A 10 -5.68 -34.94 10.83
N HIS A 11 -6.38 -33.91 11.31
CA HIS A 11 -5.85 -32.87 12.18
C HIS A 11 -6.76 -32.74 13.41
N GLY A 12 -6.17 -32.66 14.61
CA GLY A 12 -6.96 -32.44 15.82
C GLY A 12 -7.69 -31.08 15.76
N PRO A 13 -8.73 -30.85 16.59
CA PRO A 13 -9.54 -29.62 16.53
C PRO A 13 -8.71 -28.33 16.62
N ARG A 14 -7.63 -28.34 17.41
CA ARG A 14 -6.69 -27.21 17.50
C ARG A 14 -5.97 -26.90 16.18
N MET A 15 -5.61 -27.94 15.43
CA MET A 15 -4.91 -27.80 14.15
C MET A 15 -5.87 -27.35 13.05
N ASP A 16 -7.13 -27.81 13.09
CA ASP A 16 -8.19 -27.30 12.22
C ASP A 16 -8.45 -25.81 12.45
N GLU A 17 -8.53 -25.37 13.71
CA GLU A 17 -8.66 -23.94 14.06
C GLU A 17 -7.49 -23.10 13.56
N GLN A 18 -6.27 -23.64 13.60
CA GLN A 18 -5.08 -22.96 13.09
C GLN A 18 -5.09 -22.85 11.56
N LEU A 19 -5.42 -23.94 10.87
CA LEU A 19 -5.55 -23.95 9.42
C LEU A 19 -6.67 -23.03 8.94
N GLU A 20 -7.79 -22.97 9.66
CA GLU A 20 -8.86 -22.02 9.36
C GLU A 20 -8.37 -20.58 9.49
N GLN A 21 -7.63 -20.24 10.55
CA GLN A 21 -7.08 -18.89 10.74
C GLN A 21 -6.12 -18.49 9.61
N GLU A 22 -5.26 -19.42 9.17
CA GLU A 22 -4.31 -19.18 8.08
C GLU A 22 -5.00 -19.02 6.71
N THR A 23 -6.02 -19.84 6.44
CA THR A 23 -6.70 -19.88 5.15
C THR A 23 -7.84 -18.87 5.01
N ARG A 24 -8.43 -18.41 6.11
CA ARG A 24 -9.59 -17.50 6.10
C ARG A 24 -9.31 -16.22 5.34
N GLY A 25 -8.11 -15.64 5.44
CA GLY A 25 -7.74 -14.44 4.70
C GLY A 25 -7.72 -14.63 3.18
N MET A 26 -7.41 -15.83 2.70
CA MET A 26 -7.40 -16.18 1.28
C MET A 26 -8.80 -16.47 0.75
N VAL A 27 -9.62 -17.16 1.54
CA VAL A 27 -11.00 -17.53 1.17
C VAL A 27 -11.92 -16.31 1.21
N GLN A 28 -11.79 -15.49 2.25
CA GLN A 28 -12.71 -14.40 2.49
C GLN A 28 -12.39 -13.17 1.65
N GLY A 29 -11.13 -13.02 1.21
CA GLY A 29 -10.68 -11.95 0.31
C GLY A 29 -10.80 -10.55 0.93
N HIS A 30 -9.83 -9.68 0.66
CA HIS A 30 -9.95 -8.26 0.99
C HIS A 30 -10.15 -7.49 -0.30
N GLY A 31 -11.40 -7.34 -0.72
CA GLY A 31 -11.79 -6.51 -1.86
C GLY A 31 -11.10 -6.87 -3.18
N ALA A 32 -11.33 -6.03 -4.19
CA ALA A 32 -10.57 -6.12 -5.43
C ALA A 32 -9.07 -5.92 -5.13
N PRO A 33 -8.16 -6.74 -5.71
CA PRO A 33 -6.71 -6.53 -5.55
C PRO A 33 -6.23 -5.24 -6.24
N HIS A 34 -7.12 -4.61 -7.01
CA HIS A 34 -6.93 -3.36 -7.73
C HIS A 34 -7.64 -2.23 -6.97
N ALA A 35 -7.00 -1.06 -6.93
CA ALA A 35 -7.63 0.15 -6.43
C ALA A 35 -8.90 0.46 -7.25
N GLU A 36 -9.86 1.14 -6.63
CA GLU A 36 -11.01 1.67 -7.39
C GLU A 36 -10.51 2.53 -8.55
N PRO A 37 -11.17 2.56 -9.73
CA PRO A 37 -10.65 3.22 -10.93
C PRO A 37 -10.28 4.70 -10.73
N PHE A 38 -10.96 5.40 -9.83
CA PHE A 38 -10.69 6.80 -9.50
C PHE A 38 -9.51 7.00 -8.53
N ARG A 39 -8.91 5.91 -8.05
CA ARG A 39 -7.71 5.84 -7.20
C ARG A 39 -6.57 5.09 -7.87
N GLU A 40 -6.74 4.65 -9.12
CA GLU A 40 -5.65 4.07 -9.90
C GLU A 40 -4.60 5.16 -10.14
N ALA A 41 -3.33 4.80 -9.98
CA ALA A 41 -2.25 5.69 -10.34
C ALA A 41 -2.22 5.87 -11.86
N GLU A 42 -1.88 7.07 -12.32
CA GLU A 42 -1.58 7.31 -13.73
C GLU A 42 -0.51 6.31 -14.22
N PRO A 43 -0.60 5.83 -15.48
CA PRO A 43 0.36 4.90 -16.04
C PRO A 43 1.78 5.51 -16.08
N LEU A 44 2.79 4.66 -15.94
CA LEU A 44 4.18 5.07 -16.12
C LEU A 44 4.44 5.39 -17.61
N PRO A 45 5.31 6.37 -17.91
CA PRO A 45 5.70 6.64 -19.29
C PRO A 45 6.29 5.41 -19.98
N ASP A 46 5.93 5.20 -21.25
CA ASP A 46 6.42 4.10 -22.08
C ASP A 46 7.07 4.59 -23.39
N ASP A 47 7.45 3.64 -24.26
CA ASP A 47 8.14 3.93 -25.52
C ASP A 47 7.23 4.55 -26.61
N THR A 48 5.93 4.65 -26.35
CA THR A 48 4.96 5.33 -27.20
C THR A 48 4.81 6.81 -26.86
N ASP A 49 5.26 7.23 -25.68
CA ASP A 49 5.23 8.61 -25.23
C ASP A 49 6.33 9.47 -25.86
N ALA A 50 6.11 10.79 -25.84
CA ALA A 50 7.11 11.75 -26.30
C ALA A 50 8.33 11.76 -25.36
N PRO A 51 9.56 12.00 -25.87
CA PRO A 51 10.79 11.99 -25.07
C PRO A 51 10.80 13.03 -23.93
N ASP A 52 10.03 14.11 -24.08
CA ASP A 52 9.88 15.12 -23.05
C ASP A 52 9.05 14.63 -21.84
N VAL A 53 8.15 13.67 -22.03
CA VAL A 53 7.36 13.03 -20.95
C VAL A 53 8.29 12.23 -20.04
N GLU A 54 9.18 11.43 -20.64
CA GLU A 54 10.17 10.66 -19.89
C GLU A 54 11.14 11.57 -19.12
N ARG A 55 11.58 12.69 -19.73
CA ARG A 55 12.45 13.68 -19.07
C ARG A 55 11.75 14.34 -17.88
N ALA A 56 10.49 14.73 -18.05
CA ALA A 56 9.68 15.32 -16.99
C ALA A 56 9.46 14.33 -15.83
N PHE A 57 9.14 13.07 -16.14
CA PHE A 57 8.96 12.02 -15.15
C PHE A 57 10.23 11.79 -14.30
N ARG A 58 11.40 11.73 -14.96
CA ARG A 58 12.70 11.59 -14.29
C ARG A 58 13.14 12.84 -13.50
N HIS A 59 12.42 13.95 -13.63
CA HIS A 59 12.82 15.25 -13.07
C HIS A 59 14.23 15.67 -13.53
N ASP A 60 14.59 15.30 -14.76
CA ASP A 60 15.84 15.74 -15.39
C ASP A 60 15.65 17.18 -15.88
N VAL A 61 15.70 18.11 -14.93
CA VAL A 61 15.64 19.54 -15.20
C VAL A 61 16.90 19.92 -15.99
N PRO A 62 16.80 20.47 -17.22
CA PRO A 62 17.98 20.96 -17.91
C PRO A 62 18.61 22.06 -17.06
N ALA A 63 19.92 21.97 -16.85
CA ALA A 63 20.71 22.96 -16.11
C ALA A 63 20.53 24.35 -16.74
N GLY A 64 19.52 25.10 -16.29
CA GLY A 64 19.14 26.38 -16.89
C GLY A 64 17.66 26.76 -16.78
N SER A 65 16.74 25.87 -16.40
CA SER A 65 15.38 26.32 -16.04
C SER A 65 15.35 26.72 -14.57
N GLU A 66 15.39 28.02 -14.34
CA GLU A 66 15.32 28.65 -13.02
C GLU A 66 14.10 28.13 -12.26
N THR A 67 14.37 27.50 -11.12
CA THR A 67 13.36 27.14 -10.14
C THR A 67 12.72 28.43 -9.63
N LEU A 68 11.46 28.69 -10.01
CA LEU A 68 10.59 29.53 -9.21
C LEU A 68 10.41 28.82 -7.88
N GLU A 69 11.17 29.26 -6.88
CA GLU A 69 11.09 28.84 -5.49
C GLU A 69 9.62 28.80 -5.05
N ASP A 70 9.06 27.60 -4.91
CA ASP A 70 7.91 27.41 -4.07
C ASP A 70 8.37 27.71 -2.65
N SER A 71 8.03 28.92 -2.19
CA SER A 71 8.23 29.37 -0.81
C SER A 71 7.41 28.49 0.12
N GLN A 72 7.90 27.28 0.41
CA GLN A 72 7.38 26.48 1.50
C GLN A 72 7.76 27.19 2.81
N PRO A 73 6.79 27.64 3.62
CA PRO A 73 7.13 28.19 4.93
C PRO A 73 7.79 27.10 5.79
N PRO A 74 8.73 27.46 6.69
CA PRO A 74 9.36 26.47 7.55
C PRO A 74 8.27 25.76 8.37
N ARG A 75 8.27 24.42 8.31
CA ARG A 75 7.43 23.59 9.18
C ARG A 75 7.91 23.84 10.61
N GLY A 76 7.08 24.56 11.38
CA GLY A 76 7.33 24.81 12.79
C GLY A 76 7.12 23.54 13.59
N ASP A 77 8.17 22.73 13.71
CA ASP A 77 8.24 21.63 14.67
C ASP A 77 9.01 22.10 15.91
N ASP A 78 8.35 22.90 16.75
CA ASP A 78 8.76 23.11 18.15
C ASP A 78 7.57 22.80 19.06
N VAL A 79 7.18 21.52 19.10
CA VAL A 79 6.43 20.96 20.24
C VAL A 79 7.44 20.24 21.13
N LYS A 80 8.10 20.98 22.02
CA LYS A 80 8.77 20.39 23.19
C LYS A 80 7.71 20.18 24.27
N GLY A 81 6.93 19.12 24.11
CA GLY A 81 6.13 18.52 25.18
C GLY A 81 6.94 17.44 25.88
N ASP A 82 6.77 17.35 27.19
CA ASP A 82 7.28 16.32 28.12
C ASP A 82 8.75 16.42 28.57
N ASP A 83 8.95 17.25 29.60
CA ASP A 83 9.79 16.89 30.74
C ASP A 83 8.90 16.97 32.01
N ALA A 84 8.03 15.97 32.19
CA ALA A 84 7.38 15.67 33.44
C ALA A 84 7.96 14.35 33.95
N ASP A 85 8.92 14.42 34.87
CA ASP A 85 9.42 13.27 35.62
C ASP A 85 9.65 13.68 37.09
N GLY A 86 9.00 12.93 37.99
CA GLY A 86 9.47 12.59 39.35
C GLY A 86 9.52 13.67 40.42
#